data_AF-A0A959QZ10-F1
#
_entry.id   AF-A0A959QZ10-F1
#
_cell.length_a   1.000
_cell.length_b   1.000
_cell.length_c   1.000
_cell.angle_alpha   90.00
_cell.angle_beta   90.00
_cell.angle_gamma   90.00
#
_symmetry.space_group_name_H-M   'P 1'
#
loop_
_entity.id
_entity.type
_entity.pdbx_description
1 polymer ?
#
loop_
_entity_poly.entity_id
_entity_poly.type
_entity_poly.pdbx_seq_one_letter_code
_entity_poly.pdbx_strand_id
1 'polypeptide(L)'
;MIKSIGNSESISSNFDNLMSNLANKNAPTEINQTSEKVSKQNNDEFQKTFEPSKIESEISKLLEDDSLIAQFSTDKETEKLILKILNQETKEVVRQYPPEASLKIARIVSNMIESNNIADVRI
;
A
#
# COMPACT_ATOMS: atom_id res chain seq x y z
N MET A 1 -33.36 13.06 18.28
CA MET A 1 -32.06 13.35 18.93
C MET A 1 -31.04 12.37 18.39
N ILE A 2 -30.01 12.84 17.68
CA ILE A 2 -28.92 12.01 17.12
C ILE A 2 -27.69 12.28 17.99
N LYS A 3 -27.09 11.23 18.57
CA LYS A 3 -25.87 11.35 19.39
C LYS A 3 -24.67 11.55 18.45
N SER A 4 -23.95 12.66 18.67
CA SER A 4 -22.64 12.93 18.07
C SER A 4 -21.62 11.92 18.59
N ILE A 5 -20.97 11.17 17.69
CA ILE A 5 -19.87 10.27 18.01
C ILE A 5 -18.59 11.11 18.00
N GLY A 6 -18.13 11.48 19.19
CA GLY A 6 -16.84 12.11 19.40
C GLY A 6 -15.71 11.09 19.27
N ASN A 7 -14.99 11.14 18.15
CA ASN A 7 -13.66 10.54 18.02
C ASN A 7 -12.75 11.28 17.01
N SER A 8 -12.99 12.57 16.77
CA SER A 8 -12.18 13.38 15.82
C SER A 8 -10.92 13.97 16.46
N GLU A 9 -10.85 14.09 17.79
CA GLU A 9 -9.70 14.70 18.49
C GLU A 9 -8.46 13.78 18.46
N SER A 10 -8.67 12.46 18.50
CA SER A 10 -7.59 11.45 18.55
C SER A 10 -6.79 11.35 17.25
N ILE A 11 -7.45 11.55 16.10
CA ILE A 11 -6.79 11.46 14.77
C ILE A 11 -6.06 12.75 14.42
N SER A 12 -6.61 13.92 14.78
CA SER A 12 -5.93 15.22 14.60
C SER A 12 -4.62 15.26 15.38
N SER A 13 -4.66 14.86 16.65
CA SER A 13 -3.51 14.89 17.56
C SER A 13 -2.29 14.11 17.01
N ASN A 14 -2.54 12.96 16.38
CA ASN A 14 -1.47 12.16 15.80
C ASN A 14 -0.93 12.77 14.50
N PHE A 15 -1.77 13.45 13.73
CA PHE A 15 -1.35 14.15 12.51
C PHE A 15 -0.55 15.42 12.82
N ASP A 16 -0.96 16.17 13.82
CA ASP A 16 -0.29 17.40 14.27
C ASP A 16 1.12 17.10 14.80
N ASN A 17 1.30 15.98 15.53
CA ASN A 17 2.61 15.52 15.97
C ASN A 17 3.53 15.12 14.80
N LEU A 18 2.98 14.58 13.71
CA LEU A 18 3.75 14.24 12.52
C LEU A 18 4.16 15.50 11.73
N MET A 19 3.30 16.52 11.65
CA MET A 19 3.65 17.79 10.99
C MET A 19 4.60 18.66 11.80
N SER A 20 4.48 18.66 13.13
CA SER A 20 5.37 19.42 14.00
C SER A 20 6.83 18.97 13.84
N ASN A 21 7.05 17.66 13.71
CA ASN A 21 8.39 17.11 13.49
C ASN A 21 8.96 17.38 12.08
N LEU A 22 8.10 17.61 11.08
CA LEU A 22 8.51 17.95 9.72
C LEU A 22 8.81 19.45 9.56
N ALA A 23 8.08 20.30 10.30
CA ALA A 23 8.25 21.75 10.30
C ALA A 23 9.52 22.21 11.04
N ASN A 24 10.08 21.40 11.94
CA ASN A 24 11.17 21.79 12.84
C ASN A 24 12.57 21.33 12.35
N LYS A 25 12.81 21.32 11.03
CA LYS A 25 14.06 20.81 10.42
C LYS A 25 15.16 21.88 10.22
N ASN A 26 15.19 22.94 11.04
CA ASN A 26 16.20 24.02 10.95
C ASN A 26 16.93 24.31 12.28
N ALA A 27 17.17 23.30 13.12
CA ALA A 27 18.10 23.40 14.25
C ALA A 27 19.14 22.26 14.19
N PRO A 28 20.45 22.57 14.28
CA PRO A 28 21.49 21.55 14.26
C PRO A 28 21.48 20.78 15.58
N THR A 29 20.92 19.58 15.55
CA THR A 29 21.14 18.57 16.59
C THR A 29 22.19 17.61 16.04
N GLU A 30 23.27 17.41 16.78
CA GLU A 30 24.38 16.51 16.45
C GLU A 30 23.89 15.11 16.06
N ILE A 31 23.85 14.86 14.75
CA ILE A 31 23.72 13.54 14.17
C ILE A 31 25.06 12.82 14.34
N ASN A 32 25.27 12.21 15.50
CA ASN A 32 26.34 11.22 15.65
C ASN A 32 26.07 10.08 14.65
N GLN A 33 26.96 10.01 13.66
CA GLN A 33 27.02 8.99 12.65
C GLN A 33 27.30 7.64 13.32
N THR A 34 26.30 6.78 13.36
CA THR A 34 26.52 5.34 13.24
C THR A 34 25.89 4.90 11.92
N SER A 35 26.50 5.33 10.84
CA SER A 35 26.36 4.71 9.53
C SER A 35 27.10 3.37 9.55
N GLU A 36 26.47 2.34 10.11
CA GLU A 36 26.85 0.96 9.83
C GLU A 36 25.62 0.19 9.35
N LYS A 37 25.59 -0.02 8.03
CA LYS A 37 24.89 -1.10 7.33
C LYS A 37 23.45 -1.41 7.80
N VAL A 38 22.48 -0.64 7.30
CA VAL A 38 21.24 -1.29 6.83
C VAL A 38 21.50 -1.79 5.42
N SER A 39 22.27 -2.88 5.38
CA SER A 39 22.42 -3.72 4.20
C SER A 39 21.04 -4.14 3.72
N LYS A 40 20.91 -4.20 2.40
CA LYS A 40 19.86 -4.87 1.64
C LYS A 40 19.75 -6.35 2.06
N GLN A 41 19.10 -6.63 3.18
CA GLN A 41 18.71 -7.94 3.71
C GLN A 41 17.47 -7.65 4.55
N ASN A 42 16.25 -8.08 4.24
CA ASN A 42 15.82 -9.36 3.72
C ASN A 42 14.55 -9.17 2.88
N ASN A 43 14.67 -9.08 1.56
CA ASN A 43 13.53 -9.38 0.66
C ASN A 43 13.59 -10.81 0.13
N ASP A 44 14.70 -11.53 0.33
CA ASP A 44 14.92 -12.85 -0.26
C ASP A 44 14.36 -14.02 0.56
N GLU A 45 13.99 -13.82 1.83
CA GLU A 45 13.43 -14.90 2.66
C GLU A 45 11.89 -15.02 2.52
N PHE A 46 11.21 -13.95 2.13
CA PHE A 46 9.77 -13.96 1.83
C PHE A 46 9.46 -14.57 0.44
N GLN A 47 10.45 -14.64 -0.44
CA GLN A 47 10.29 -15.10 -1.83
C GLN A 47 10.42 -16.62 -1.99
N LYS A 48 10.68 -17.38 -0.91
CA LYS A 48 11.00 -18.80 -1.04
C LYS A 48 9.80 -19.75 -1.11
N THR A 49 8.58 -19.30 -0.82
CA THR A 49 7.37 -20.16 -0.86
C THR A 49 6.05 -19.41 -1.13
N PHE A 50 6.05 -18.30 -1.87
CA PHE A 50 4.78 -17.69 -2.28
C PHE A 50 4.16 -18.52 -3.42
N GLU A 51 3.18 -19.35 -3.06
CA GLU A 51 2.40 -20.19 -3.98
C GLU A 51 1.01 -19.56 -4.14
N PRO A 52 0.79 -18.67 -5.14
CA PRO A 52 -0.45 -17.90 -5.27
C PRO A 52 -1.67 -18.82 -5.31
N SER A 53 -1.57 -19.93 -6.05
CA SER A 53 -2.67 -20.88 -6.24
C SER A 53 -3.13 -21.56 -4.97
N LYS A 54 -2.22 -21.83 -4.01
CA LYS A 54 -2.62 -22.40 -2.72
C LYS A 54 -3.42 -21.37 -1.92
N ILE A 55 -2.94 -20.14 -1.88
CA ILE A 55 -3.57 -19.05 -1.15
C ILE A 55 -4.92 -18.71 -1.77
N GLU A 56 -5.03 -18.67 -3.10
CA GLU A 56 -6.29 -18.52 -3.83
C GLU A 56 -7.30 -19.59 -3.41
N SER A 57 -6.87 -20.85 -3.34
CA SER A 57 -7.76 -21.95 -2.94
C SER A 57 -8.21 -21.83 -1.48
N GLU A 58 -7.31 -21.47 -0.56
CA GLU A 58 -7.65 -21.31 0.86
C GLU A 58 -8.58 -20.12 1.07
N ILE A 59 -8.33 -18.99 0.42
CA ILE A 59 -9.22 -17.83 0.49
C ILE A 59 -10.59 -18.19 -0.10
N SER A 60 -10.63 -18.89 -1.25
CA SER A 60 -11.89 -19.28 -1.88
C SER A 60 -12.72 -20.20 -0.99
N LYS A 61 -12.10 -21.13 -0.24
CA LYS A 61 -12.78 -21.99 0.74
C LYS A 61 -13.35 -21.22 1.95
N LEU A 62 -12.81 -20.04 2.25
CA LEU A 62 -13.28 -19.17 3.34
C LEU A 62 -14.40 -18.22 2.90
N LEU A 63 -14.68 -18.12 1.60
CA LEU A 63 -15.82 -17.36 1.10
C LEU A 63 -17.11 -18.12 1.42
N GLU A 64 -18.15 -17.40 1.81
CA GLU A 64 -19.46 -17.98 2.12
C GLU A 64 -20.22 -18.47 0.87
N ASP A 65 -19.80 -18.00 -0.31
CA ASP A 65 -20.44 -18.26 -1.59
C ASP A 65 -19.49 -19.03 -2.51
N ASP A 66 -19.85 -20.28 -2.83
CA ASP A 66 -19.08 -21.19 -3.68
C ASP A 66 -18.92 -20.67 -5.13
N SER A 67 -19.80 -19.75 -5.56
CA SER A 67 -19.69 -19.10 -6.87
C SER A 67 -18.57 -18.06 -6.90
N LEU A 68 -18.01 -17.66 -5.76
CA LEU A 68 -16.91 -16.70 -5.70
C LEU A 68 -15.56 -17.40 -5.57
N ILE A 69 -14.55 -16.90 -6.29
CA ILE A 69 -13.16 -17.34 -6.12
C ILE A 69 -12.22 -16.15 -5.95
N ALA A 70 -11.14 -16.41 -5.22
CA ALA A 70 -10.00 -15.53 -5.13
C ALA A 70 -9.01 -15.81 -6.26
N GLN A 71 -8.47 -14.75 -6.86
CA GLN A 71 -7.45 -14.81 -7.90
C GLN A 71 -6.45 -13.67 -7.71
N PHE A 72 -5.16 -13.99 -7.72
CA PHE A 72 -4.11 -12.99 -7.84
C PHE A 72 -3.93 -12.56 -9.29
N SER A 73 -3.67 -11.28 -9.49
CA SER A 73 -3.22 -10.75 -10.77
C SER A 73 -2.23 -9.62 -10.51
N THR A 74 -1.48 -9.21 -11.54
CA THR A 74 -0.61 -8.04 -11.45
C THR A 74 -1.33 -6.85 -12.08
N ASP A 75 -1.39 -5.73 -11.37
CA ASP A 75 -1.86 -4.46 -11.92
C ASP A 75 -0.84 -3.93 -12.93
N LYS A 76 -1.30 -3.59 -14.14
CA LYS A 76 -0.40 -3.26 -15.26
C LYS A 76 0.32 -1.92 -15.10
N GLU A 77 -0.26 -0.99 -14.37
CA GLU A 77 0.27 0.37 -14.23
C GLU A 77 1.18 0.50 -13.01
N THR A 78 0.88 -0.20 -11.91
CA THR A 78 1.70 -0.17 -10.70
C THR A 78 2.68 -1.33 -10.59
N GLU A 79 2.57 -2.34 -11.47
CA GLU A 79 3.29 -3.62 -11.43
C GLU A 79 3.16 -4.34 -10.08
N LYS A 80 2.11 -4.05 -9.31
CA LYS A 80 1.88 -4.64 -7.99
C LYS A 80 0.92 -5.82 -8.09
N LEU A 81 1.15 -6.79 -7.20
CA LEU A 81 0.24 -7.91 -7.02
C LEU A 81 -1.08 -7.42 -6.39
N ILE A 82 -2.20 -7.84 -6.96
CA ILE A 82 -3.55 -7.53 -6.49
C ILE A 82 -4.35 -8.82 -6.36
N LEU A 83 -5.19 -8.89 -5.33
CA LEU A 83 -6.14 -9.97 -5.10
C LEU A 83 -7.52 -9.54 -5.61
N LYS A 84 -8.12 -10.35 -6.48
CA LYS A 84 -9.48 -10.17 -6.99
C LYS A 84 -10.37 -11.27 -6.45
N ILE A 85 -11.57 -10.91 -6.02
CA ILE A 85 -12.65 -11.85 -5.77
C ILE A 85 -13.60 -11.75 -6.95
N LEU A 86 -13.78 -12.85 -7.67
CA LEU A 86 -14.55 -12.90 -8.91
C LEU A 86 -15.64 -13.96 -8.83
N ASN A 87 -16.76 -13.72 -9.49
CA ASN A 87 -17.80 -14.72 -9.68
C ASN A 87 -17.37 -15.69 -10.80
N GLN A 88 -17.39 -16.99 -10.52
CA GLN A 88 -16.95 -18.03 -11.44
C GLN A 88 -17.83 -18.15 -12.68
N GLU A 89 -19.13 -17.89 -12.53
CA GLU A 89 -20.13 -18.02 -13.60
C GLU A 89 -20.08 -16.82 -14.55
N THR A 90 -20.09 -15.61 -14.00
CA THR A 90 -20.12 -14.37 -14.82
C THR A 90 -18.74 -13.84 -15.18
N LYS A 91 -17.68 -14.30 -14.47
CA LYS A 91 -16.31 -13.76 -14.53
C LYS A 91 -16.19 -12.29 -14.11
N GLU A 92 -17.19 -11.77 -13.40
CA GLU A 92 -17.17 -10.39 -12.90
C GLU A 92 -16.37 -10.28 -11.60
N VAL A 93 -15.61 -9.19 -11.46
CA VAL A 93 -14.87 -8.88 -10.23
C VAL A 93 -15.83 -8.23 -9.23
N VAL A 94 -16.13 -8.96 -8.16
CA VAL A 94 -17.00 -8.49 -7.08
C VAL A 94 -16.24 -7.60 -6.10
N ARG A 95 -14.97 -7.93 -5.82
CA ARG A 95 -14.09 -7.13 -4.94
C ARG A 95 -12.63 -7.22 -5.37
N GLN A 96 -11.85 -6.22 -4.99
CA GLN A 96 -10.41 -6.17 -5.23
C GLN A 96 -9.67 -5.61 -4.01
N TYR A 97 -8.48 -6.16 -3.75
CA TYR A 97 -7.55 -5.72 -2.74
C TYR A 97 -6.16 -5.55 -3.34
N PRO A 98 -5.58 -4.34 -3.31
CA PRO A 98 -6.17 -3.07 -2.88
C PRO A 98 -7.36 -2.63 -3.76
N PRO A 99 -8.29 -1.80 -3.23
CA PRO A 99 -9.36 -1.22 -4.03
C PRO A 99 -8.82 -0.38 -5.19
N GLU A 100 -9.60 -0.30 -6.26
CA GLU A 100 -9.22 0.44 -7.48
C GLU A 100 -8.90 1.93 -7.20
N ALA A 101 -9.63 2.57 -6.29
CA ALA A 101 -9.35 3.94 -5.89
C ALA A 101 -7.93 4.11 -5.30
N SER A 102 -7.46 3.11 -4.55
CA SER A 102 -6.11 3.11 -3.97
C SER A 102 -5.05 2.94 -5.06
N LEU A 103 -5.29 2.09 -6.06
CA LEU A 103 -4.39 1.96 -7.22
C LEU A 103 -4.29 3.28 -7.99
N LYS A 104 -5.43 3.96 -8.21
CA LYS A 104 -5.46 5.28 -8.85
C LYS A 104 -4.63 6.31 -8.10
N ILE A 105 -4.76 6.38 -6.78
CA ILE A 105 -3.94 7.27 -5.95
C ILE A 105 -2.47 6.90 -6.08
N ALA A 106 -2.13 5.61 -6.02
CA ALA A 106 -0.75 5.14 -6.16
C ALA A 106 -0.15 5.57 -7.50
N ARG A 107 -0.88 5.43 -8.62
CA ARG A 107 -0.44 5.86 -9.95
C ARG A 107 -0.21 7.37 -10.02
N ILE A 108 -1.14 8.18 -9.49
CA ILE A 108 -1.00 9.64 -9.45
C ILE A 108 0.26 10.04 -8.68
N VAL A 109 0.48 9.43 -7.51
CA VAL A 109 1.66 9.71 -6.67
C VAL A 109 2.95 9.29 -7.38
N SER A 110 2.99 8.09 -7.98
CA SER A 110 4.15 7.62 -8.75
C SER A 110 4.50 8.60 -9.89
N ASN A 111 3.50 9.01 -10.68
CA ASN A 111 3.69 9.94 -11.79
C ASN A 111 4.21 11.30 -11.32
N MET A 112 3.70 11.81 -10.19
CA MET A 112 4.15 13.08 -9.61
C MET A 112 5.62 13.01 -9.19
N ILE A 113 6.03 11.91 -8.54
CA ILE A 113 7.43 11.70 -8.12
C ILE A 113 8.34 11.58 -9.34
N GLU A 114 7.93 10.84 -10.38
CA GLU A 114 8.69 10.72 -11.63
C GLU A 114 8.87 12.07 -12.32
N SER A 115 7.81 12.89 -12.37
CA SER A 115 7.86 14.22 -13.01
C SER A 115 8.82 15.21 -12.32
N ASN A 116 9.00 15.10 -11.00
CA ASN A 116 9.92 15.95 -10.24
C ASN A 116 11.40 15.53 -10.39
N ASN A 117 11.71 14.35 -10.93
CA ASN A 117 13.08 13.87 -11.12
C ASN A 117 13.75 14.35 -12.42
N ILE A 118 13.07 15.15 -13.26
CA ILE A 118 13.62 15.65 -14.55
C ILE A 118 14.08 17.12 -14.44
N ALA A 119 14.04 17.74 -13.25
CA ALA A 119 14.32 19.18 -13.09
C ALA A 119 15.76 19.55 -12.69
N ASP A 120 16.69 18.60 -12.50
CA ASP A 120 18.05 18.93 -12.02
C ASP A 120 19.18 18.15 -12.72
N VAL A 121 19.15 18.08 -14.06
CA VAL A 121 20.33 17.68 -14.85
C VAL A 121 20.46 18.56 -16.09
N ARG A 122 20.86 19.82 -15.88
CA ARG A 122 21.70 20.62 -16.80
C ARG A 122 21.82 22.04 -16.28
N ILE A 123 22.97 22.39 -15.69
CA ILE A 123 23.68 23.64 -15.97
C ILE A 123 25.18 23.36 -15.90
#